data_AF-A0A845DT10-F1
#
_entry.id   AF-A0A845DT10-F1
#
_cell.length_a   1.000
_cell.length_b   1.000
_cell.length_c   1.000
_cell.angle_alpha   90.00
_cell.angle_beta   90.00
_cell.angle_gamma   90.00
#
_symmetry.space_group_name_H-M   'P 1'
#
loop_
_entity.id
_entity.type
_entity.pdbx_description
1 polymer ?
#
loop_
_entity_poly.entity_id
_entity_poly.type
_entity_poly.pdbx_seq_one_letter_code
_entity_poly.pdbx_strand_id
1 'polypeptide(L)' 'MSRLRHSLRDLVKVLLVFTICTFVFYMALRMVHGEYERQHRYDPPGGSAVKVSSPQDPDWADRLSIFFRLGE' A
#
# COMPACT_ATOMS: atom_id res chain seq x y z
N MET A 1 38.52 4.53 24.22
CA MET A 1 38.00 5.04 22.93
C MET A 1 38.01 4.02 21.78
N SER A 2 38.80 2.95 21.82
CA SER A 2 38.87 1.93 20.74
C SER A 2 37.62 1.08 20.56
N ARG A 3 36.92 0.70 21.65
CA ARG A 3 35.68 -0.10 21.57
C ARG A 3 34.55 0.62 20.83
N LEU A 4 34.41 1.92 21.06
CA LEU A 4 33.39 2.75 20.41
C LEU A 4 33.59 2.83 18.88
N ARG A 5 34.84 2.88 18.42
CA ARG A 5 35.17 2.84 16.99
C ARG A 5 34.79 1.51 16.34
N HIS A 6 34.91 0.39 17.06
CA HIS A 6 34.51 -0.92 16.55
C HIS A 6 32.99 -1.00 16.39
N SER A 7 32.23 -0.61 17.43
CA SER A 7 30.76 -0.59 17.39
C SER A 7 30.23 0.35 16.30
N LEU A 8 30.84 1.52 16.09
CA LEU A 8 30.49 2.42 15.00
C LEU A 8 30.72 1.79 13.63
N ARG A 9 31.83 1.07 13.45
CA ARG A 9 32.13 0.39 12.18
C ARG A 9 31.13 -0.72 11.88
N ASP A 10 30.69 -1.44 12.90
CA ASP A 10 29.71 -2.51 12.74
C ASP A 10 28.30 -1.95 12.47
N LEU A 11 27.92 -0.86 13.13
CA LEU A 11 26.68 -0.14 12.83
C LEU A 11 26.63 0.32 11.37
N VAL A 12 27.72 0.90 10.85
CA VAL A 12 27.82 1.35 9.45
C VAL A 12 27.67 0.18 8.48
N LYS A 13 28.26 -1.00 8.77
CA LYS A 13 28.09 -2.19 7.93
C LYS A 13 26.63 -2.65 7.90
N VAL A 14 25.98 -2.71 9.06
CA VAL A 14 24.57 -3.11 9.17
C VAL A 14 23.68 -2.13 8.42
N LEU A 15 23.92 -0.83 8.56
CA LEU A 15 23.22 0.22 7.81
C LEU A 15 23.39 0.03 6.30
N LEU A 16 24.62 -0.22 5.83
CA LEU A 16 24.90 -0.44 4.43
C LEU A 16 24.11 -1.63 3.86
N VAL A 17 24.14 -2.77 4.57
CA VAL A 17 23.41 -3.99 4.16
C VAL A 17 21.90 -3.74 4.17
N PHE A 18 21.40 -3.05 5.19
CA PHE A 18 19.99 -2.68 5.29
C PHE A 18 19.56 -1.80 4.12
N THR A 19 20.30 -0.74 3.81
CA THR A 19 19.99 0.18 2.69
C THR A 19 19.99 -0.55 1.35
N ILE A 20 20.96 -1.44 1.11
CA ILE A 20 21.01 -2.25 -0.12
C ILE A 20 19.77 -3.15 -0.21
N CYS A 21 19.42 -3.82 0.90
CA CYS A 21 18.22 -4.65 0.97
C CYS A 21 16.94 -3.84 0.69
N THR A 22 16.80 -2.66 1.30
CA THR A 22 15.68 -1.74 1.06
C THR A 22 15.59 -1.34 -0.40
N PHE A 23 16.72 -1.06 -1.06
CA PHE A 23 16.74 -0.71 -2.49
C PHE A 23 16.29 -1.86 -3.38
N VAL A 24 16.80 -3.07 -3.14
CA VAL A 24 16.40 -4.27 -3.88
C VAL A 24 14.90 -4.51 -3.70
N PHE A 25 14.41 -4.39 -2.47
CA PHE A 25 12.99 -4.57 -2.16
C PHE A 25 12.11 -3.53 -2.84
N TYR A 26 12.51 -2.26 -2.82
CA TYR A 26 11.81 -1.17 -3.52
C TYR A 26 11.74 -1.42 -5.03
N MET A 27 12.83 -1.85 -5.65
CA MET A 27 12.85 -2.16 -7.08
C MET A 27 11.97 -3.37 -7.41
N ALA A 28 11.97 -4.40 -6.57
CA ALA A 28 11.09 -5.55 -6.71
C ALA A 28 9.61 -5.15 -6.61
N LEU A 29 9.24 -4.36 -5.60
CA LEU A 29 7.89 -3.83 -5.46
C LEU A 29 7.48 -3.00 -6.68
N ARG A 30 8.38 -2.13 -7.17
CA ARG A 30 8.11 -1.31 -8.36
C ARG A 30 7.88 -2.16 -9.61
N MET A 31 8.63 -3.25 -9.78
CA MET A 31 8.42 -4.19 -10.88
C MET A 31 7.05 -4.87 -10.79
N VAL A 32 6.69 -5.36 -9.60
CA VAL A 32 5.36 -5.97 -9.35
C VAL A 32 4.23 -4.95 -9.57
N HIS A 33 4.42 -3.70 -9.14
CA HIS A 33 3.42 -2.64 -9.31
C HIS A 33 3.21 -2.27 -10.79
N GLY A 34 4.27 -2.29 -11.60
CA GLY A 34 4.19 -2.08 -13.04
C GLY A 34 3.36 -3.15 -13.78
N GLU A 35 3.35 -4.38 -13.27
CA GLU A 35 2.50 -5.45 -13.79
C GLU A 35 1.03 -5.28 -13.34
N TYR A 36 0.80 -4.80 -12.11
CA TYR A 36 -0.56 -4.46 -11.63
C TYR A 36 -1.23 -3.35 -12.44
N GLU A 37 -0.50 -2.28 -12.79
CA GLU A 37 -1.01 -1.18 -13.62
C GLU A 37 -1.39 -1.62 -15.05
N ARG A 38 -0.73 -2.66 -15.57
CA ARG A 38 -1.02 -3.23 -16.90
C ARG A 38 -2.17 -4.22 -16.88
N GLN A 39 -2.48 -4.79 -15.71
CA GLN A 39 -3.53 -5.77 -15.53
C GLN A 39 -4.84 -5.08 -15.10
N HIS A 40 -5.64 -4.72 -16.10
CA HIS A 40 -7.05 -4.30 -15.99
C HIS A 40 -7.32 -2.83 -15.66
N ARG A 41 -7.11 -1.96 -16.66
CA ARG A 41 -8.08 -0.89 -16.88
C ARG A 41 -9.37 -1.58 -17.35
N TYR A 42 -10.30 -1.79 -16.43
CA TYR A 42 -11.62 -2.31 -16.72
C TYR A 42 -12.17 -1.62 -17.96
N ASP A 43 -12.56 -2.38 -18.98
CA ASP A 43 -13.39 -1.83 -20.04
C ASP A 43 -14.62 -1.22 -19.35
N PRO A 44 -14.92 0.07 -19.59
CA PRO A 44 -16.07 0.69 -18.97
C PRO A 44 -17.31 -0.14 -19.32
N PRO A 45 -18.16 -0.50 -18.34
CA PRO A 45 -19.30 -1.36 -18.60
C PRO A 45 -20.19 -0.68 -19.64
N GLY A 46 -20.36 -1.32 -20.81
CA GLY A 46 -21.17 -0.82 -21.93
C GLY A 46 -22.68 -0.82 -21.69
N GLY A 47 -23.12 -0.94 -20.44
CA GLY A 47 -24.52 -0.95 -20.05
C GLY A 47 -24.78 0.21 -19.10
N SER A 48 -25.87 0.95 -19.36
CA SER A 48 -26.37 2.06 -18.53
C SER A 48 -26.42 1.66 -17.06
N ALA A 49 -25.35 1.95 -16.31
CA ALA A 49 -25.28 1.70 -14.89
C ALA A 49 -26.30 2.64 -14.22
N VAL A 50 -27.47 2.10 -13.91
CA VAL A 50 -28.49 2.82 -13.14
C VAL A 50 -27.86 3.13 -11.79
N LYS A 51 -27.60 4.41 -11.54
CA LYS A 51 -27.16 4.92 -10.25
C LYS A 51 -28.33 4.82 -9.27
N VAL A 52 -28.52 3.64 -8.68
CA VAL A 52 -29.57 3.41 -7.68
C VAL A 52 -29.05 3.84 -6.31
N SER A 53 -29.10 5.14 -6.03
CA SER A 53 -29.24 5.66 -4.66
C SER A 53 -29.52 7.16 -4.70
N SER A 54 -30.77 7.51 -4.39
CA SER A 54 -31.14 8.88 -4.02
C SER A 54 -30.37 9.31 -2.77
N PRO A 55 -29.91 10.56 -2.67
CA PRO A 55 -29.28 11.05 -1.46
C PRO A 55 -30.38 11.28 -0.42
N GLN A 56 -30.51 10.35 0.53
CA GLN A 56 -31.03 10.66 1.84
C GLN A 56 -29.81 10.76 2.75
N ASP A 57 -29.62 11.93 3.37
CA ASP A 57 -28.43 12.28 4.15
C ASP A 57 -28.02 11.12 5.07
N PRO A 58 -26.91 10.42 4.77
CA PRO A 58 -26.54 9.25 5.52
C PRO A 58 -25.91 9.70 6.84
N ASP A 59 -26.58 9.36 7.94
CA ASP A 59 -26.00 9.49 9.27
C ASP A 59 -24.70 8.69 9.33
N TRP A 60 -23.60 9.35 9.69
CA TRP A 60 -22.25 8.80 9.64
C TRP A 60 -22.10 7.56 10.52
N ALA A 61 -22.90 7.44 11.58
CA ALA A 61 -22.90 6.32 12.49
C ALA A 61 -23.48 5.05 11.85
N ASP A 62 -24.52 5.20 11.04
CA ASP A 62 -25.15 4.07 10.32
C ASP A 62 -24.17 3.46 9.32
N ARG A 63 -23.40 4.31 8.63
CA ARG A 63 -22.31 3.88 7.72
C ARG A 63 -21.22 3.09 8.41
N LEU A 64 -20.82 3.49 9.63
CA LEU A 64 -19.84 2.74 10.42
C LEU A 64 -20.37 1.34 10.80
N SER A 65 -21.65 1.26 11.19
CA SER A 65 -22.25 -0.02 11.60
C SER A 65 -22.33 -1.03 10.46
N ILE A 66 -22.63 -0.54 9.25
CA ILE A 66 -22.69 -1.32 8.01
C ILE A 66 -21.31 -1.85 7.64
N PHE A 67 -20.28 -1.00 7.68
CA PHE A 67 -18.88 -1.39 7.45
C PHE A 67 -18.46 -2.57 8.35
N PHE A 68 -18.73 -2.45 9.66
CA PHE A 68 -18.41 -3.52 10.62
C PHE A 68 -19.22 -4.82 10.44
N ARG A 69 -20.45 -4.74 9.91
CA ARG A 69 -21.29 -5.92 9.66
C ARG A 69 -20.93 -6.64 8.37
N LEU A 70 -20.61 -5.89 7.32
CA LEU A 70 -20.29 -6.45 6.00
C LEU A 70 -18.80 -6.80 5.86
N GLY A 71 -17.93 -6.25 6.71
CA GLY A 71 -16.51 -6.61 6.75
C GLY A 71 -15.73 -6.15 5.52
N GLU A 72 -16.23 -5.13 4.82
CA GLU A 72 -15.43 -4.31 3.90
C GLU A 72 -14.61 -3.31 4.72
#